data_AF-A0A4U5N1X5-F1
#
_entry.id   AF-A0A4U5N1X5-F1
#
_cell.length_a   1.000
_cell.length_b   1.000
_cell.length_c   1.000
_cell.angle_alpha   90.00
_cell.angle_beta   90.00
_cell.angle_gamma   90.00
#
_symmetry.space_group_name_H-M   'P 1'
#
loop_
_entity.id
_entity.type
_entity.pdbx_description
1 polymer ?
#
loop_
_entity_poly.entity_id
_entity_poly.type
_entity_poly.pdbx_seq_one_letter_code
_entity_poly.pdbx_strand_id
1 'polypeptide(L)'
;MAFVKDALSIISGLEKLSRHEKLSGSFGLCAEKLEANAHYKSLTLKDGAAEKVKEFFFEPSADKRNFFPKLRSMKNVDYTASGTETPSIDANLSNTLKKFFKEEGMLTLSLYCSKLSDQWVELFSSWQNLNFIILRDFFSEHIFQLLEKVLRQESLLKLGVHRDGFGIKGLDLFNRFLEQKQFLSLLFLCNAEDMKRRIMGEHNLEKFAGSIIKWMHKVQLHDASFEYLGRVDENTIQFQKKNLIVSYIDNGAREELNEELNEEFMARVEQSEIRFL
;
A
#
# COMPACT_ATOMS: atom_id res chain seq x y z
N MET A 1 0.68 5.99 25.63
CA MET A 1 -0.03 4.81 25.08
C MET A 1 -0.76 5.08 23.76
N ALA A 2 -1.47 6.21 23.57
CA ALA A 2 -2.15 6.51 22.30
C ALA A 2 -1.20 6.58 21.07
N PHE A 3 -0.11 7.34 21.16
CA PHE A 3 0.90 7.49 20.11
C PHE A 3 1.49 6.15 19.59
N VAL A 4 1.79 5.23 20.51
CA VAL A 4 2.34 3.90 20.16
C VAL A 4 1.35 3.08 19.34
N LYS A 5 0.06 3.21 19.65
CA LYS A 5 -1.00 2.51 18.95
C LYS A 5 -1.26 3.10 17.57
N ASP A 6 -1.19 4.42 17.43
CA ASP A 6 -1.35 5.10 16.15
C ASP A 6 -0.18 4.76 15.20
N ALA A 7 1.06 4.78 15.72
CA ALA A 7 2.24 4.35 14.98
C ALA A 7 2.16 2.87 14.54
N LEU A 8 1.74 1.97 15.43
CA LEU A 8 1.55 0.55 15.10
C LEU A 8 0.35 0.30 14.18
N SER A 9 -0.71 1.12 14.25
CA SER A 9 -1.84 1.06 13.31
C SER A 9 -1.45 1.48 11.91
N ILE A 10 -0.54 2.45 11.79
CA ILE A 10 0.09 2.79 10.52
C ILE A 10 0.90 1.56 10.09
N ILE A 11 1.91 1.13 10.84
CA ILE A 11 2.81 0.02 10.46
C ILE A 11 2.05 -1.28 10.11
N SER A 12 1.02 -1.68 10.87
CA SER A 12 0.19 -2.86 10.59
C SER A 12 -0.72 -2.73 9.38
N GLY A 13 -1.15 -1.51 9.04
CA GLY A 13 -1.80 -1.21 7.77
C GLY A 13 -0.82 -1.24 6.60
N LEU A 14 0.49 -1.15 6.86
CA LEU A 14 1.52 -1.09 5.84
C LEU A 14 2.20 -2.44 5.57
N GLU A 15 2.40 -3.31 6.56
CA GLU A 15 3.05 -4.62 6.42
C GLU A 15 2.44 -5.65 7.38
N LYS A 16 2.56 -6.96 7.09
CA LYS A 16 2.28 -7.99 8.10
C LYS A 16 3.21 -7.72 9.29
N LEU A 17 2.64 -7.61 10.48
CA LEU A 17 3.37 -7.44 11.73
C LEU A 17 4.06 -8.74 12.18
N SER A 18 4.31 -9.72 11.30
CA SER A 18 4.96 -11.00 11.60
C SER A 18 6.40 -10.87 12.16
N ARG A 19 6.84 -9.65 12.47
CA ARG A 19 8.07 -9.31 13.19
C ARG A 19 7.81 -8.68 14.56
N HIS A 20 6.58 -8.75 15.11
CA HIS A 20 6.27 -8.23 16.45
C HIS A 20 7.06 -8.96 17.54
N GLU A 21 7.45 -10.21 17.32
CA GLU A 21 8.38 -10.96 18.19
C GLU A 21 9.74 -10.27 18.33
N LYS A 22 10.14 -9.45 17.34
CA LYS A 22 11.37 -8.65 17.39
C LYS A 22 11.19 -7.34 18.18
N LEU A 23 9.95 -6.96 18.52
CA LEU A 23 9.65 -5.80 19.35
C LEU A 23 9.53 -6.23 20.81
N SER A 24 10.29 -5.59 21.70
CA SER A 24 10.28 -5.92 23.13
C SER A 24 9.37 -4.99 23.95
N GLY A 25 9.04 -5.44 25.16
CA GLY A 25 8.29 -4.65 26.14
C GLY A 25 6.88 -4.25 25.68
N SER A 26 6.46 -3.04 26.02
CA SER A 26 5.10 -2.57 25.74
C SER A 26 4.80 -2.39 24.25
N PHE A 27 5.81 -2.19 23.41
CA PHE A 27 5.64 -2.08 21.96
C PHE A 27 5.29 -3.44 21.34
N GLY A 28 6.02 -4.50 21.72
CA GLY A 28 5.72 -5.88 21.30
C GLY A 28 4.31 -6.30 21.70
N LEU A 29 3.94 -6.10 22.97
CA LEU A 29 2.60 -6.43 23.48
C LEU A 29 1.49 -5.67 22.74
N CYS A 30 1.71 -4.40 22.39
CA CYS A 30 0.73 -3.63 21.62
C CYS A 30 0.63 -4.10 20.17
N ALA A 31 1.77 -4.46 19.54
CA ALA A 31 1.81 -4.97 18.18
C ALA A 31 1.11 -6.33 18.08
N GLU A 32 1.41 -7.26 18.99
CA GLU A 32 0.76 -8.56 19.11
C GLU A 32 -0.76 -8.42 19.29
N LYS A 33 -1.19 -7.56 20.22
CA LYS A 33 -2.62 -7.31 20.45
C LYS A 33 -3.29 -6.69 19.23
N LEU A 34 -2.61 -5.80 18.52
CA LEU A 34 -3.14 -5.20 17.31
C LEU A 34 -3.25 -6.26 16.20
N GLU A 35 -2.22 -7.05 15.95
CA GLU A 35 -2.24 -8.11 14.94
C GLU A 35 -3.36 -9.14 15.18
N ALA A 36 -3.52 -9.60 16.42
CA ALA A 36 -4.55 -10.56 16.79
C ALA A 36 -5.99 -10.03 16.60
N ASN A 37 -6.19 -8.71 16.71
CA ASN A 37 -7.54 -8.10 16.79
C ASN A 37 -7.80 -7.04 15.70
N ALA A 38 -6.84 -6.76 14.83
CA ALA A 38 -6.96 -5.76 13.79
C ALA A 38 -8.07 -6.18 12.81
N HIS A 39 -8.91 -5.21 12.49
CA HIS A 39 -9.98 -5.39 11.52
C HIS A 39 -10.08 -4.19 10.60
N TYR A 40 -10.78 -4.43 9.52
CA TYR A 40 -11.01 -3.51 8.43
C TYR A 40 -12.49 -3.17 8.38
N LYS A 41 -12.78 -1.96 7.92
CA LYS A 41 -14.13 -1.56 7.56
C LYS A 41 -14.13 -1.08 6.12
N SER A 42 -14.98 -1.64 5.28
CA SER A 42 -15.16 -1.19 3.90
C SER A 42 -16.53 -0.55 3.73
N LEU A 43 -16.56 0.57 3.01
CA LEU A 43 -17.75 1.19 2.45
C LEU A 43 -17.68 1.08 0.92
N THR A 44 -18.63 0.38 0.31
CA THR A 44 -18.74 0.31 -1.15
C THR A 44 -19.57 1.47 -1.69
N LEU A 45 -18.97 2.25 -2.58
CA LEU A 45 -19.61 3.25 -3.42
C LEU A 45 -19.77 2.67 -4.82
N LYS A 46 -21.02 2.46 -5.23
CA LYS A 46 -21.33 1.89 -6.53
C LYS A 46 -22.36 2.77 -7.23
N ASP A 47 -22.01 3.18 -8.44
CA ASP A 47 -22.89 3.96 -9.32
C ASP A 47 -23.46 5.21 -8.63
N GLY A 48 -22.64 5.88 -7.80
CA GLY A 48 -23.00 7.12 -7.11
C GLY A 48 -23.72 6.97 -5.77
N ALA A 49 -24.01 5.74 -5.36
CA ALA A 49 -24.68 5.44 -4.10
C ALA A 49 -23.76 4.66 -3.14
N ALA A 50 -24.02 4.81 -1.83
CA ALA A 50 -23.44 3.95 -0.81
C ALA A 50 -24.29 2.67 -0.69
N GLU A 51 -23.73 1.51 -1.01
CA GLU A 51 -24.48 0.24 -0.97
C GLU A 51 -24.37 -0.46 0.40
N LYS A 52 -23.14 -0.82 0.80
CA LYS A 52 -22.92 -1.70 1.94
C LYS A 52 -21.68 -1.28 2.72
N VAL A 53 -21.84 -1.27 4.03
CA VAL A 53 -20.72 -1.22 4.98
C VAL A 53 -20.45 -2.64 5.46
N LYS A 54 -19.19 -3.09 5.37
CA LYS A 54 -18.74 -4.39 5.85
C LYS A 54 -17.61 -4.21 6.85
N GLU A 55 -17.62 -4.98 7.93
CA GLU A 55 -16.46 -5.13 8.82
C GLU A 55 -15.97 -6.57 8.72
N PHE A 56 -14.64 -6.74 8.65
CA PHE A 56 -14.02 -8.05 8.51
C PHE A 56 -12.59 -8.02 9.08
N PHE A 57 -12.10 -9.18 9.49
CA PHE A 57 -10.73 -9.34 9.97
C PHE A 57 -9.84 -9.84 8.84
N PHE A 58 -8.52 -9.56 8.93
CA PHE A 58 -7.54 -10.08 7.95
C PHE A 58 -7.52 -11.61 7.95
N GLU A 59 -7.46 -12.21 9.13
CA GLU A 59 -7.46 -13.66 9.30
C GLU A 59 -8.82 -14.16 9.79
N PRO A 60 -9.38 -15.18 9.15
CA PRO A 60 -10.58 -15.85 9.63
C PRO A 60 -10.21 -16.80 10.79
N SER A 61 -9.96 -16.26 11.99
CA SER A 61 -9.83 -17.08 13.21
C SER A 61 -11.13 -17.11 14.04
N ALA A 62 -11.29 -18.18 14.81
CA ALA A 62 -12.58 -18.81 15.14
C ALA A 62 -13.42 -18.17 16.27
N ASP A 63 -13.05 -17.02 16.85
CA ASP A 63 -13.85 -16.45 17.96
C ASP A 63 -13.90 -14.91 17.95
N LYS A 64 -14.36 -14.32 16.83
CA LYS A 64 -14.37 -12.86 16.66
C LYS A 64 -15.76 -12.28 16.82
N ARG A 65 -16.20 -12.13 18.09
CA ARG A 65 -17.56 -11.65 18.39
C ARG A 65 -17.72 -10.14 18.49
N ASN A 66 -16.64 -9.34 18.47
CA ASN A 66 -16.75 -7.88 18.63
C ASN A 66 -15.74 -7.08 17.80
N PHE A 67 -16.23 -6.16 16.97
CA PHE A 67 -15.43 -5.14 16.29
C PHE A 67 -15.28 -3.92 17.20
N PHE A 68 -14.07 -3.69 17.73
CA PHE A 68 -13.79 -2.53 18.58
C PHE A 68 -13.16 -1.40 17.77
N PRO A 69 -13.78 -0.21 17.62
CA PRO A 69 -13.28 0.86 16.75
C PRO A 69 -11.79 1.20 16.94
N LYS A 70 -11.30 1.13 18.18
CA LYS A 70 -9.89 1.38 18.54
C LYS A 70 -8.89 0.39 17.96
N LEU A 71 -9.33 -0.78 17.51
CA LEU A 71 -8.50 -1.82 16.90
C LEU A 71 -8.70 -1.85 15.38
N ARG A 72 -9.35 -0.82 14.81
CA ARG A 72 -9.52 -0.71 13.36
C ARG A 72 -8.24 -0.17 12.75
N SER A 73 -7.53 -1.02 12.01
CA SER A 73 -6.29 -0.60 11.35
C SER A 73 -6.58 0.29 10.14
N MET A 74 -7.63 -0.04 9.38
CA MET A 74 -7.92 0.59 8.11
C MET A 74 -9.41 0.67 7.81
N LYS A 75 -9.77 1.74 7.12
CA LYS A 75 -11.07 1.98 6.53
C LYS A 75 -10.90 2.12 5.02
N ASN A 76 -11.65 1.37 4.25
CA ASN A 76 -11.56 1.37 2.81
C ASN A 76 -12.85 1.94 2.19
N VAL A 77 -12.71 2.81 1.21
CA VAL A 77 -13.80 3.24 0.34
C VAL A 77 -13.58 2.59 -1.02
N ASP A 78 -14.44 1.64 -1.37
CA ASP A 78 -14.38 0.90 -2.63
C ASP A 78 -15.28 1.59 -3.65
N TYR A 79 -14.69 2.29 -4.62
CA TYR A 79 -15.44 3.00 -5.66
C TYR A 79 -15.48 2.22 -6.96
N THR A 80 -16.69 2.06 -7.52
CA THR A 80 -16.93 1.45 -8.82
C THR A 80 -18.10 2.14 -9.56
N ALA A 81 -18.01 2.19 -10.89
CA ALA A 81 -19.06 2.70 -11.77
C ALA A 81 -19.22 1.79 -12.99
N SER A 82 -20.39 1.16 -13.11
CA SER A 82 -20.73 0.16 -14.10
C SER A 82 -21.40 0.76 -15.35
N GLY A 83 -22.06 1.92 -15.25
CA GLY A 83 -22.74 2.61 -16.36
C GLY A 83 -21.82 3.27 -17.39
N THR A 84 -22.36 3.72 -18.53
CA THR A 84 -21.61 4.45 -19.57
C THR A 84 -21.23 5.86 -19.15
N GLU A 85 -22.02 6.46 -18.27
CA GLU A 85 -21.81 7.80 -17.74
C GLU A 85 -21.20 7.76 -16.34
N THR A 86 -20.49 8.83 -15.97
CA THR A 86 -20.02 8.97 -14.60
C THR A 86 -21.21 9.27 -13.69
N PRO A 87 -21.41 8.51 -12.61
CA PRO A 87 -22.54 8.71 -11.72
C PRO A 87 -22.45 10.06 -10.99
N SER A 88 -23.60 10.67 -10.71
CA SER A 88 -23.67 11.86 -9.86
C SER A 88 -23.50 11.49 -8.38
N ILE A 89 -23.12 12.48 -7.56
CA ILE A 89 -23.02 12.33 -6.11
C ILE A 89 -24.38 12.66 -5.49
N ASP A 90 -25.06 11.67 -4.92
CA ASP A 90 -26.30 11.91 -4.17
C ASP A 90 -26.03 12.66 -2.84
N ALA A 91 -26.96 13.51 -2.40
CA ALA A 91 -26.91 14.19 -1.11
C ALA A 91 -26.80 13.21 0.09
N ASN A 92 -27.45 12.04 -0.01
CA ASN A 92 -27.36 11.00 1.03
C ASN A 92 -25.95 10.42 1.18
N LEU A 93 -25.19 10.38 0.08
CA LEU A 93 -23.81 9.93 0.10
C LEU A 93 -22.94 10.85 0.94
N SER A 94 -23.11 12.17 0.83
CA SER A 94 -22.34 13.15 1.61
C SER A 94 -22.48 12.91 3.13
N ASN A 95 -23.70 12.66 3.62
CA ASN A 95 -23.93 12.38 5.03
C ASN A 95 -23.32 11.05 5.48
N THR A 96 -23.36 10.03 4.63
CA THR A 96 -22.75 8.72 4.90
C THR A 96 -21.24 8.83 5.00
N LEU A 97 -20.61 9.52 4.04
CA LEU A 97 -19.18 9.77 4.02
C LEU A 97 -18.71 10.59 5.22
N LYS A 98 -19.42 11.67 5.58
CA LYS A 98 -19.12 12.47 6.77
C LYS A 98 -19.09 11.65 8.06
N LYS A 99 -19.99 10.67 8.21
CA LYS A 99 -19.99 9.76 9.37
C LYS A 99 -18.79 8.82 9.30
N PHE A 100 -18.56 8.20 8.14
CA PHE A 100 -17.48 7.24 7.91
C PHE A 100 -16.09 7.85 8.16
N PHE A 101 -15.87 9.10 7.77
CA PHE A 101 -14.57 9.77 7.91
C PHE A 101 -14.21 10.12 9.35
N LYS A 102 -15.20 10.35 10.22
CA LYS A 102 -14.97 10.63 11.65
C LYS A 102 -14.51 9.42 12.44
N GLU A 103 -14.67 8.22 11.90
CA GLU A 103 -14.28 6.99 12.58
C GLU A 103 -12.75 6.83 12.62
N GLU A 104 -12.23 6.02 13.55
CA GLU A 104 -10.79 5.70 13.64
C GLU A 104 -10.35 4.74 12.52
N GLY A 105 -9.06 4.73 12.21
CA GLY A 105 -8.41 3.87 11.21
C GLY A 105 -7.93 4.61 9.96
N MET A 106 -6.87 4.09 9.34
CA MET A 106 -6.24 4.66 8.15
C MET A 106 -7.20 4.67 6.97
N LEU A 107 -7.45 5.83 6.35
CA LEU A 107 -8.39 5.94 5.23
C LEU A 107 -7.71 5.52 3.93
N THR A 108 -8.35 4.58 3.24
CA THR A 108 -7.94 4.03 1.95
C THR A 108 -9.03 4.27 0.91
N LEU A 109 -8.64 4.65 -0.30
CA LEU A 109 -9.51 4.74 -1.46
C LEU A 109 -9.09 3.68 -2.49
N SER A 110 -9.98 2.74 -2.78
CA SER A 110 -9.78 1.74 -3.83
C SER A 110 -10.64 2.08 -5.04
N LEU A 111 -10.01 2.40 -6.17
CA LEU A 111 -10.66 2.76 -7.42
C LEU A 111 -10.70 1.54 -8.35
N TYR A 112 -11.87 0.90 -8.45
CA TYR A 112 -12.13 -0.25 -9.33
C TYR A 112 -12.43 0.14 -10.78
N CYS A 113 -12.59 1.43 -11.04
CA CYS A 113 -12.76 1.97 -12.38
C CYS A 113 -12.13 3.37 -12.50
N SER A 114 -11.81 3.75 -13.73
CA SER A 114 -11.23 5.04 -14.11
C SER A 114 -12.26 6.15 -14.39
N LYS A 115 -13.56 5.82 -14.26
CA LYS A 115 -14.70 6.72 -14.48
C LYS A 115 -14.89 7.66 -13.29
N LEU A 116 -14.27 8.83 -13.38
CA LEU A 116 -14.41 9.93 -12.43
C LEU A 116 -14.85 11.19 -13.18
N SER A 117 -15.54 12.07 -12.47
CA SER A 117 -15.83 13.44 -12.90
C SER A 117 -15.08 14.39 -11.99
N ASP A 118 -15.01 15.66 -12.36
CA ASP A 118 -14.43 16.71 -11.51
C ASP A 118 -15.03 16.71 -10.10
N GLN A 119 -16.33 16.45 -9.95
CA GLN A 119 -16.99 16.39 -8.64
C GLN A 119 -16.44 15.25 -7.77
N TRP A 120 -16.17 14.07 -8.36
CA TRP A 120 -15.54 12.97 -7.63
C TRP A 120 -14.08 13.25 -7.30
N VAL A 121 -13.34 13.87 -8.23
CA VAL A 121 -11.96 14.31 -7.98
C VAL A 121 -11.92 15.29 -6.81
N GLU A 122 -12.78 16.30 -6.78
CA GLU A 122 -12.88 17.25 -5.67
C GLU A 122 -13.27 16.55 -4.37
N LEU A 123 -14.27 15.66 -4.41
CA LEU A 123 -14.70 14.92 -3.23
C LEU A 123 -13.54 14.10 -2.64
N PHE A 124 -12.89 13.27 -3.45
CA PHE A 124 -11.82 12.37 -2.99
C PHE A 124 -10.58 13.14 -2.56
N SER A 125 -10.19 14.18 -3.29
CA SER A 125 -9.07 15.02 -2.89
C SER A 125 -9.37 15.87 -1.65
N SER A 126 -10.63 16.14 -1.29
CA SER A 126 -10.92 16.87 -0.05
C SER A 126 -10.56 16.12 1.24
N TRP A 127 -10.28 14.82 1.15
CA TRP A 127 -10.05 13.94 2.30
C TRP A 127 -8.64 14.11 2.88
N GLN A 128 -8.51 15.01 3.86
CA GLN A 128 -7.23 15.35 4.50
C GLN A 128 -6.50 14.16 5.16
N ASN A 129 -7.23 13.10 5.52
CA ASN A 129 -6.69 11.89 6.12
C ASN A 129 -6.61 10.71 5.14
N LEU A 130 -6.69 10.94 3.83
CA LEU A 130 -6.50 9.89 2.83
C LEU A 130 -5.03 9.48 2.79
N ASN A 131 -4.74 8.27 3.27
CA ASN A 131 -3.37 7.79 3.44
C ASN A 131 -2.96 6.76 2.39
N PHE A 132 -3.91 6.07 1.76
CA PHE A 132 -3.62 5.05 0.76
C PHE A 132 -4.61 5.13 -0.40
N ILE A 133 -4.09 5.13 -1.63
CA ILE A 133 -4.89 4.98 -2.84
C ILE A 133 -4.48 3.69 -3.54
N ILE A 134 -5.47 2.91 -3.99
CA ILE A 134 -5.28 1.71 -4.80
C ILE A 134 -5.99 1.91 -6.13
N LEU A 135 -5.22 1.90 -7.22
CA LEU A 135 -5.71 2.03 -8.59
C LEU A 135 -5.81 0.63 -9.22
N ARG A 136 -7.04 0.17 -9.44
CA ARG A 136 -7.31 -1.17 -10.00
C ARG A 136 -7.62 -1.17 -11.49
N ASP A 137 -7.83 0.00 -12.07
CA ASP A 137 -8.13 0.25 -13.47
C ASP A 137 -7.06 1.13 -14.14
N PHE A 138 -7.22 1.41 -15.43
CA PHE A 138 -6.31 2.25 -16.21
C PHE A 138 -6.28 3.71 -15.73
N PHE A 139 -5.20 4.41 -16.08
CA PHE A 139 -5.06 5.83 -15.79
C PHE A 139 -5.91 6.66 -16.75
N SER A 140 -6.85 7.43 -16.21
CA SER A 140 -7.56 8.50 -16.93
C SER A 140 -7.03 9.87 -16.52
N GLU A 141 -7.39 10.92 -17.28
CA GLU A 141 -6.99 12.28 -16.92
C GLU A 141 -7.47 12.68 -15.52
N HIS A 142 -8.68 12.27 -15.13
CA HIS A 142 -9.21 12.54 -13.79
C HIS A 142 -8.44 11.80 -12.69
N ILE A 143 -7.91 10.59 -12.97
CA ILE A 143 -7.03 9.88 -12.02
C ILE A 143 -5.74 10.68 -11.83
N PHE A 144 -5.14 11.19 -12.91
CA PHE A 144 -3.97 12.06 -12.79
C PHE A 144 -4.26 13.33 -12.00
N GLN A 145 -5.39 13.99 -12.26
CA GLN A 145 -5.81 15.19 -11.52
C GLN A 145 -6.00 14.89 -10.02
N LEU A 146 -6.64 13.77 -9.68
CA LEU A 146 -6.80 13.34 -8.29
C LEU A 146 -5.44 13.16 -7.61
N LEU A 147 -4.54 12.39 -8.23
CA LEU A 147 -3.23 12.12 -7.67
C LEU A 147 -2.38 13.38 -7.55
N GLU A 148 -2.43 14.31 -8.51
CA GLU A 148 -1.74 15.61 -8.42
C GLU A 148 -2.25 16.45 -7.24
N LYS A 149 -3.58 16.47 -7.01
CA LYS A 149 -4.15 17.18 -5.87
C LYS A 149 -3.73 16.55 -4.54
N VAL A 150 -3.75 15.22 -4.46
CA VAL A 150 -3.33 14.48 -3.27
C VAL A 150 -1.83 14.64 -3.02
N LEU A 151 -1.02 14.64 -4.07
CA LEU A 151 0.42 14.91 -3.99
C LEU A 151 0.69 16.28 -3.35
N ARG A 152 -0.02 17.33 -3.77
CA ARG A 152 0.11 18.68 -3.20
C ARG A 152 -0.31 18.78 -1.73
N GLN A 153 -1.14 17.85 -1.25
CA GLN A 153 -1.58 17.82 0.14
C GLN A 153 -0.60 17.13 1.08
N GLU A 154 0.36 16.37 0.54
CA GLU A 154 1.36 15.65 1.31
C GLU A 154 0.74 14.73 2.39
N SER A 155 -0.42 14.13 2.13
CA SER A 155 -1.15 13.28 3.08
C SER A 155 -1.01 11.78 2.79
N LEU A 156 -0.63 11.44 1.55
CA LEU A 156 -0.57 10.07 1.07
C LEU A 156 0.70 9.38 1.58
N LEU A 157 0.53 8.24 2.24
CA LEU A 157 1.61 7.37 2.70
C LEU A 157 1.91 6.27 1.68
N LYS A 158 0.89 5.86 0.90
CA LYS A 158 1.01 4.74 -0.03
C LYS A 158 0.22 4.92 -1.32
N LEU A 159 0.73 4.33 -2.39
CA LEU A 159 0.05 4.22 -3.68
C LEU A 159 0.18 2.79 -4.22
N GLY A 160 -0.94 2.18 -4.61
CA GLY A 160 -1.00 0.86 -5.22
C GLY A 160 -1.49 0.95 -6.66
N VAL A 161 -0.85 0.22 -7.57
CA VAL A 161 -1.12 0.25 -9.01
C VAL A 161 -1.24 -1.17 -9.53
N HIS A 162 -2.41 -1.54 -10.06
CA HIS A 162 -2.67 -2.90 -10.56
C HIS A 162 -2.56 -3.04 -12.08
N ARG A 163 -2.49 -1.92 -12.81
CA ARG A 163 -2.50 -1.92 -14.27
C ARG A 163 -1.34 -1.07 -14.78
N ASP A 164 -0.70 -1.58 -15.84
CA ASP A 164 0.28 -0.82 -16.61
C ASP A 164 -0.40 0.30 -17.44
N GLY A 165 0.38 1.05 -18.21
CA GLY A 165 -0.15 2.09 -19.11
C GLY A 165 -0.26 3.48 -18.48
N PHE A 166 0.48 3.75 -17.41
CA PHE A 166 0.56 5.08 -16.78
C PHE A 166 1.44 6.08 -17.56
N GLY A 167 2.24 5.61 -18.52
CA GLY A 167 3.07 6.45 -19.40
C GLY A 167 4.08 7.32 -18.67
N ILE A 168 4.71 8.24 -19.41
CA ILE A 168 5.72 9.17 -18.85
C ILE A 168 5.11 10.04 -17.74
N LYS A 169 3.89 10.54 -17.95
CA LYS A 169 3.16 11.36 -16.97
C LYS A 169 3.01 10.64 -15.62
N GLY A 170 2.69 9.34 -15.64
CA GLY A 170 2.59 8.53 -14.42
C GLY A 170 3.95 8.24 -13.78
N LEU A 171 4.99 7.95 -14.57
CA LEU A 171 6.34 7.77 -14.05
C LEU A 171 6.84 9.01 -13.30
N ASP A 172 6.65 10.20 -13.88
CA ASP A 172 7.06 11.45 -13.26
C ASP A 172 6.27 11.73 -11.97
N LEU A 173 4.99 11.40 -11.96
CA LEU A 173 4.15 11.50 -10.78
C LEU A 173 4.59 10.55 -9.66
N PHE A 174 4.93 9.30 -9.99
CA PHE A 174 5.42 8.33 -9.02
C PHE A 174 6.76 8.76 -8.40
N ASN A 175 7.69 9.30 -9.20
CA ASN A 175 8.94 9.86 -8.69
C ASN A 175 8.68 11.01 -7.70
N ARG A 176 7.74 11.91 -8.03
CA ARG A 176 7.38 13.02 -7.13
C ARG A 176 6.77 12.55 -5.82
N PHE A 177 5.99 11.47 -5.82
CA PHE A 177 5.53 10.86 -4.56
C PHE A 177 6.70 10.30 -3.74
N LEU A 178 7.62 9.56 -4.37
CA LEU A 178 8.80 8.98 -3.69
C LEU A 178 9.72 10.04 -3.08
N GLU A 179 9.72 11.27 -3.61
CA GLU A 179 10.49 12.40 -3.06
C GLU A 179 9.84 13.03 -1.80
N GLN A 180 8.60 12.68 -1.46
CA GLN A 180 7.92 13.23 -0.29
C GLN A 180 8.30 12.47 0.99
N LYS A 181 8.64 13.22 2.05
CA LYS A 181 9.13 12.65 3.32
C LYS A 181 8.15 11.71 4.02
N GLN A 182 6.85 11.97 3.87
CA GLN A 182 5.80 11.16 4.48
C GLN A 182 5.39 9.96 3.61
N PHE A 183 5.73 9.95 2.32
CA PHE A 183 5.39 8.84 1.45
C PHE A 183 6.30 7.66 1.76
N LEU A 184 5.71 6.49 1.94
CA LEU A 184 6.41 5.30 2.44
C LEU A 184 6.48 4.19 1.40
N SER A 185 5.46 4.03 0.55
CA SER A 185 5.46 2.90 -0.37
C SER A 185 4.67 3.09 -1.66
N LEU A 186 5.33 2.72 -2.76
CA LEU A 186 4.72 2.50 -4.06
C LEU A 186 4.64 0.99 -4.33
N LEU A 187 3.45 0.50 -4.64
CA LEU A 187 3.15 -0.91 -4.81
C LEU A 187 2.65 -1.19 -6.24
N PHE A 188 3.29 -2.13 -6.92
CA PHE A 188 2.90 -2.59 -8.24
C PHE A 188 2.37 -4.04 -8.19
N LEU A 189 1.13 -4.23 -8.65
CA LEU A 189 0.55 -5.53 -8.97
C LEU A 189 0.57 -5.81 -10.49
N CYS A 190 1.25 -4.96 -11.24
CA CYS A 190 1.55 -5.08 -12.66
C CYS A 190 3.07 -5.03 -12.88
N ASN A 191 3.55 -5.32 -14.09
CA ASN A 191 4.98 -5.50 -14.35
C ASN A 191 5.79 -4.22 -14.10
N ALA A 192 5.28 -3.07 -14.55
CA ALA A 192 5.90 -1.75 -14.32
C ALA A 192 7.40 -1.66 -14.65
N GLU A 193 7.85 -2.35 -15.71
CA GLU A 193 9.27 -2.36 -16.16
C GLU A 193 9.81 -0.96 -16.46
N ASP A 194 8.96 -0.04 -16.93
CA ASP A 194 9.35 1.35 -17.13
C ASP A 194 9.79 2.03 -15.82
N MET A 195 9.12 1.73 -14.72
CA MET A 195 9.48 2.26 -13.41
C MET A 195 10.81 1.68 -12.93
N LYS A 196 10.99 0.37 -13.10
CA LYS A 196 12.27 -0.28 -12.82
C LYS A 196 13.41 0.36 -13.63
N ARG A 197 13.27 0.51 -14.94
CA ARG A 197 14.28 1.16 -15.80
C ARG A 197 14.58 2.59 -15.33
N ARG A 198 13.54 3.35 -14.97
CA ARG A 198 13.68 4.72 -14.46
C ARG A 198 14.49 4.78 -13.17
N ILE A 199 14.20 3.91 -12.19
CA ILE A 199 14.89 3.88 -10.90
C ILE A 199 16.33 3.37 -11.05
N MET A 200 16.55 2.30 -11.82
CA MET A 200 17.90 1.74 -12.02
C MET A 200 18.83 2.69 -12.81
N GLY A 201 18.25 3.61 -13.60
CA GLY A 201 18.98 4.66 -14.30
C GLY A 201 19.13 5.98 -13.54
N GLU A 202 18.57 6.11 -12.33
CA GLU A 202 18.66 7.33 -11.53
C GLU A 202 20.02 7.43 -10.82
N HIS A 203 20.63 8.61 -10.87
CA HIS A 203 21.95 8.86 -10.28
C HIS A 203 21.85 9.36 -8.83
N ASN A 204 20.78 10.07 -8.50
CA ASN A 204 20.54 10.58 -7.16
C ASN A 204 19.38 9.82 -6.50
N LEU A 205 19.68 8.66 -5.91
CA LEU A 205 18.69 7.85 -5.19
C LEU A 205 18.42 8.37 -3.77
N GLU A 206 19.28 9.24 -3.22
CA GLU A 206 19.10 9.80 -1.87
C GLU A 206 17.82 10.63 -1.74
N LYS A 207 17.33 11.21 -2.84
CA LYS A 207 16.06 11.94 -2.86
C LYS A 207 14.84 11.06 -2.55
N PHE A 208 14.97 9.73 -2.62
CA PHE A 208 13.92 8.77 -2.32
C PHE A 208 14.05 8.12 -0.94
N ALA A 209 15.02 8.56 -0.11
CA ALA A 209 15.33 7.93 1.18
C ALA A 209 14.08 7.79 2.07
N GLY A 210 13.93 6.60 2.66
CA GLY A 210 12.77 6.24 3.50
C GLY A 210 11.58 5.64 2.75
N SER A 211 11.54 5.72 1.41
CA SER A 211 10.51 5.08 0.59
C SER A 211 10.86 3.64 0.19
N ILE A 212 9.84 2.88 -0.18
CA ILE A 212 9.96 1.51 -0.69
C ILE A 212 9.14 1.36 -1.97
N ILE A 213 9.71 0.70 -2.98
CA ILE A 213 8.96 0.25 -4.16
C ILE A 213 8.83 -1.27 -4.10
N LYS A 214 7.62 -1.79 -4.22
CA LYS A 214 7.33 -3.23 -4.17
C LYS A 214 6.66 -3.70 -5.45
N TRP A 215 7.07 -4.85 -5.94
CA TRP A 215 6.43 -5.59 -7.02
C TRP A 215 5.86 -6.89 -6.45
N MET A 216 4.58 -7.14 -6.66
CA MET A 216 3.88 -8.35 -6.21
C MET A 216 4.09 -9.53 -7.18
N HIS A 217 5.30 -9.63 -7.71
CA HIS A 217 5.85 -10.72 -8.52
C HIS A 217 7.38 -10.56 -8.54
N LYS A 218 8.09 -11.60 -8.97
CA LYS A 218 9.54 -11.56 -9.14
C LYS A 218 9.95 -10.60 -10.25
N VAL A 219 10.70 -9.57 -9.87
CA VAL A 219 11.43 -8.69 -10.79
C VAL A 219 12.92 -8.77 -10.45
N GLN A 220 13.78 -9.00 -11.44
CA GLN A 220 15.24 -8.97 -11.25
C GLN A 220 15.71 -7.52 -11.05
N LEU A 221 16.02 -7.15 -9.81
CA LEU A 221 16.41 -5.79 -9.38
C LEU A 221 17.88 -5.66 -8.96
N HIS A 222 18.61 -6.77 -8.85
CA HIS A 222 20.05 -6.78 -8.55
C HIS A 222 20.86 -7.28 -9.76
N ASP A 223 22.14 -6.93 -9.78
CA ASP A 223 23.13 -7.44 -10.72
C ASP A 223 24.44 -7.75 -9.97
N ALA A 224 25.51 -8.09 -10.69
CA ALA A 224 26.81 -8.42 -10.08
C ALA A 224 27.47 -7.28 -9.29
N SER A 225 26.95 -6.05 -9.37
CA SER A 225 27.47 -4.91 -8.59
C SER A 225 26.84 -4.78 -7.20
N PHE A 226 25.88 -5.64 -6.86
CA PHE A 226 25.31 -5.71 -5.52
C PHE A 226 26.06 -6.72 -4.65
N GLU A 227 26.28 -6.37 -3.40
CA GLU A 227 26.74 -7.28 -2.37
C GLU A 227 25.57 -8.15 -1.90
N TYR A 228 25.78 -9.46 -1.80
CA TYR A 228 24.79 -10.39 -1.24
C TYR A 228 24.85 -10.34 0.29
N LEU A 229 23.75 -9.97 0.93
CA LEU A 229 23.65 -9.87 2.39
C LEU A 229 23.18 -11.15 3.06
N GLY A 230 22.86 -12.20 2.29
CA GLY A 230 22.32 -13.43 2.84
C GLY A 230 20.80 -13.43 3.00
N ARG A 231 20.30 -14.47 3.68
CA ARG A 231 18.92 -14.54 4.18
C ARG A 231 18.81 -13.69 5.45
N VAL A 232 17.81 -12.82 5.51
CA VAL A 232 17.54 -11.96 6.69
C VAL A 232 16.38 -12.47 7.55
N ASP A 233 15.56 -13.35 6.97
CA ASP A 233 14.62 -14.23 7.64
C ASP A 233 14.35 -15.45 6.75
N GLU A 234 13.47 -16.35 7.20
CA GLU A 234 13.06 -17.58 6.50
C GLU A 234 12.61 -17.33 5.05
N ASN A 235 12.04 -16.15 4.78
CA ASN A 235 11.32 -15.84 3.55
C ASN A 235 11.99 -14.76 2.70
N THR A 236 13.12 -14.21 3.15
CA THR A 236 13.71 -13.02 2.53
C THR A 236 15.21 -13.16 2.37
N ILE A 237 15.69 -12.98 1.13
CA ILE A 237 17.10 -12.70 0.84
C ILE A 237 17.29 -11.24 0.46
N GLN A 238 18.45 -10.69 0.80
CA GLN A 238 18.78 -9.30 0.52
C GLN A 238 20.09 -9.12 -0.23
N PHE A 239 20.12 -8.05 -1.01
CA PHE A 239 21.28 -7.55 -1.72
C PHE A 239 21.40 -6.06 -1.47
N GLN A 240 22.62 -5.54 -1.38
CA GLN A 240 22.86 -4.12 -1.12
C GLN A 240 23.83 -3.52 -2.14
N LYS A 241 23.53 -2.28 -2.54
CA LYS A 241 24.44 -1.43 -3.31
C LYS A 241 24.28 0.01 -2.85
N LYS A 242 25.32 0.57 -2.24
CA LYS A 242 25.30 1.93 -1.65
C LYS A 242 24.10 2.07 -0.67
N ASN A 243 23.23 3.04 -0.89
CA ASN A 243 22.02 3.33 -0.13
C ASN A 243 20.77 2.59 -0.65
N LEU A 244 20.94 1.50 -1.41
CA LEU A 244 19.85 0.70 -1.94
C LEU A 244 19.88 -0.72 -1.37
N ILE A 245 18.76 -1.17 -0.81
CA ILE A 245 18.54 -2.57 -0.47
C ILE A 245 17.50 -3.16 -1.41
N VAL A 246 17.81 -4.30 -1.99
CA VAL A 246 16.89 -5.13 -2.76
C VAL A 246 16.54 -6.35 -1.93
N SER A 247 15.25 -6.61 -1.72
CA SER A 247 14.78 -7.85 -1.09
C SER A 247 13.99 -8.69 -2.09
N TYR A 248 14.17 -10.01 -2.02
CA TYR A 248 13.32 -10.99 -2.71
C TYR A 248 12.63 -11.85 -1.67
N ILE A 249 11.31 -12.00 -1.83
CA ILE A 249 10.44 -12.61 -0.82
C ILE A 249 9.74 -13.84 -1.41
N ASP A 250 9.84 -14.96 -0.71
CA ASP A 250 9.11 -16.21 -0.95
C ASP A 250 8.04 -16.34 0.14
N ASN A 251 6.75 -16.16 -0.18
CA ASN A 251 5.68 -16.26 0.82
C ASN A 251 5.30 -17.71 1.17
N GLY A 252 5.92 -18.71 0.52
CA GLY A 252 5.61 -20.13 0.63
C GLY A 252 6.42 -20.90 1.69
N ALA A 253 7.01 -20.21 2.66
CA ALA A 253 7.92 -20.71 3.70
C ALA A 253 7.70 -22.18 4.11
N ARG A 254 8.77 -22.97 4.09
CA ARG A 254 8.87 -24.23 4.85
C ARG A 254 10.06 -24.13 5.79
N GLU A 255 9.89 -24.66 7.01
CA GLU A 255 10.87 -24.60 8.12
C GLU A 255 12.22 -25.30 7.81
N GLU A 256 12.35 -26.02 6.70
CA GLU A 256 13.53 -26.82 6.38
C GLU A 256 14.00 -26.54 4.95
N LEU A 257 14.94 -25.61 4.78
CA LEU A 257 15.76 -25.51 3.58
C LEU A 257 17.21 -25.30 4.00
N ASN A 258 18.05 -26.29 3.66
CA ASN A 258 19.48 -26.25 3.83
C ASN A 258 20.09 -25.05 3.07
N GLU A 259 21.32 -24.65 3.43
CA GLU A 259 22.07 -23.53 2.84
C GLU A 259 22.29 -23.64 1.31
N GLU A 260 21.93 -24.76 0.69
CA GLU A 260 22.06 -25.00 -0.73
C GLU A 260 20.90 -24.40 -1.57
N LEU A 261 21.32 -23.69 -2.60
CA LEU A 261 20.58 -23.08 -3.71
C LEU A 261 19.76 -21.81 -3.41
N ASN A 262 20.49 -20.68 -3.35
CA ASN A 262 19.95 -19.36 -3.74
C ASN A 262 19.16 -19.42 -5.06
N GLU A 263 19.53 -20.29 -6.00
CA GLU A 263 18.79 -20.49 -7.25
C GLU A 263 17.38 -21.06 -7.02
N GLU A 264 17.22 -22.04 -6.13
CA GLU A 264 15.92 -22.62 -5.78
C GLU A 264 15.05 -21.60 -5.06
N PHE A 265 15.62 -20.84 -4.12
CA PHE A 265 14.91 -19.73 -3.49
C PHE A 265 14.46 -18.73 -4.56
N MET A 266 15.38 -18.29 -5.43
CA MET A 266 15.09 -17.33 -6.48
C MET A 266 14.03 -17.84 -7.46
N ALA A 267 13.91 -19.15 -7.68
CA ALA A 267 12.86 -19.73 -8.52
C ALA A 267 11.45 -19.61 -7.92
N ARG A 268 11.34 -19.50 -6.59
CA ARG A 268 10.05 -19.41 -5.87
C ARG A 268 9.63 -18.00 -5.47
N VAL A 269 10.50 -17.01 -5.65
CA VAL A 269 10.21 -15.62 -5.30
C VAL A 269 8.86 -15.18 -5.87
N GLU A 270 8.02 -14.66 -5.00
CA GLU A 270 6.71 -14.13 -5.35
C GLU A 270 6.67 -12.60 -5.29
N GLN A 271 7.64 -11.96 -4.62
CA GLN A 271 7.68 -10.51 -4.50
C GLN A 271 9.12 -10.00 -4.54
N SER A 272 9.31 -8.83 -5.14
CA SER A 272 10.58 -8.10 -5.12
C SER A 272 10.35 -6.71 -4.56
N GLU A 273 11.28 -6.19 -3.77
CA GLU A 273 11.24 -4.81 -3.29
C GLU A 273 12.59 -4.10 -3.37
N ILE A 274 12.53 -2.78 -3.54
CA ILE A 274 13.64 -1.85 -3.39
C ILE A 274 13.32 -0.93 -2.21
N ARG A 275 14.27 -0.80 -1.29
CA ARG A 275 14.25 0.18 -0.20
C ARG A 275 15.40 1.16 -0.36
N PHE A 276 15.07 2.45 -0.27
CA PHE A 276 16.04 3.53 -0.26
C PHE A 276 16.40 3.87 1.20
N LEU A 277 17.69 3.74 1.54
CA LEU A 277 18.25 4.05 2.86
C LEU A 277 18.43 5.56 3.06
#